data_AF-A0A9W8R9N8-F1
#
_entry.id   AF-A0A9W8R9N8-F1
#
_cell.length_a   1.000
_cell.length_b   1.000
_cell.length_c   1.000
_cell.angle_alpha   90.00
_cell.angle_beta   90.00
_cell.angle_gamma   90.00
#
_symmetry.space_group_name_H-M   'P 1'
#
loop_
_entity.id
_entity.type
_entity.pdbx_description
1 polymer ?
#
loop_
_entity_poly.entity_id
_entity_poly.type
_entity_poly.pdbx_seq_one_letter_code
_entity_poly.pdbx_strand_id
1 'polypeptide(L)'
;MWNKLRAEDIAEADRREQELLDDFWRPMIDNGSFATQFRGTSDKAAALVYHLAEKQSVVLRVQEEAYEQEKAVVDTSAGANLNHSLQEDEEKYKKRLRELERRLRRQVELGDKERQRIVRREIAAVEAVLKRLSMSLDHLADRQGSRARIRRWYRETSVKIQENGVGMAFMALAAVFNITVSVVRLVGGV
;
A
#
# COMPACT_ATOMS: atom_id res chain seq x y z
N MET A 1 -7.01 -14.31 -8.91
CA MET A 1 -7.64 -15.29 -8.01
C MET A 1 -7.17 -16.66 -8.42
N TRP A 2 -6.89 -17.56 -7.47
CA TRP A 2 -6.32 -18.88 -7.73
C TRP A 2 -7.13 -19.73 -8.72
N ASN A 3 -8.44 -19.52 -8.80
CA ASN A 3 -9.34 -20.18 -9.77
C ASN A 3 -9.25 -19.65 -11.22
N LYS A 4 -8.44 -18.62 -11.48
CA LYS A 4 -8.24 -18.03 -12.82
C LYS A 4 -6.83 -18.28 -13.38
N LEU A 5 -6.00 -19.02 -12.66
CA LEU A 5 -4.66 -19.37 -13.12
C LEU A 5 -4.75 -20.37 -14.27
N ARG A 6 -3.91 -20.19 -15.28
CA ARG A 6 -3.70 -21.19 -16.33
C ARG A 6 -2.94 -22.37 -15.74
N ALA A 7 -3.14 -23.56 -16.30
CA ALA A 7 -2.48 -24.78 -15.82
C ALA A 7 -0.95 -24.64 -15.80
N GLU A 8 -0.36 -23.98 -16.79
CA GLU A 8 1.09 -23.74 -16.87
C GLU A 8 1.65 -22.83 -15.76
N ASP A 9 0.81 -21.96 -15.17
CA ASP A 9 1.25 -20.98 -14.18
C ASP A 9 1.14 -21.49 -12.73
N ILE A 10 0.44 -22.62 -12.50
CA ILE A 10 0.13 -23.12 -11.15
C ILE A 10 1.40 -23.38 -10.34
N ALA A 11 2.39 -24.04 -10.94
CA ALA A 11 3.63 -24.38 -10.25
C ALA A 11 4.45 -23.15 -9.83
N GLU A 12 4.43 -22.08 -10.65
CA GLU A 12 5.08 -20.81 -10.29
C GLU A 12 4.28 -20.05 -9.23
N ALA A 13 2.95 -20.07 -9.32
CA ALA A 13 2.09 -19.45 -8.32
C ALA A 13 2.25 -20.10 -6.94
N ASP A 14 2.28 -21.43 -6.87
CA ASP A 14 2.50 -22.17 -5.61
C ASP A 14 3.89 -21.87 -5.03
N ARG A 15 4.95 -21.80 -5.86
CA ARG A 15 6.28 -21.39 -5.40
C ARG A 15 6.27 -19.99 -4.79
N ARG A 16 5.67 -19.00 -5.46
CA ARG A 16 5.61 -17.62 -4.95
C ARG A 16 4.77 -17.50 -3.70
N GLU A 17 3.69 -18.26 -3.59
CA GLU A 17 2.92 -18.29 -2.33
C GLU A 17 3.78 -18.84 -1.20
N GLN A 18 4.54 -19.90 -1.43
CA GLN A 18 5.45 -20.44 -0.43
C GLN A 18 6.53 -19.42 -0.01
N GLU A 19 7.15 -18.72 -0.97
CA GLU A 19 8.08 -17.62 -0.68
C GLU A 19 7.41 -16.51 0.16
N LEU A 20 6.17 -16.15 -0.16
CA LEU A 20 5.41 -15.18 0.63
C LEU A 20 5.14 -15.69 2.05
N LEU A 21 4.77 -16.96 2.22
CA LEU A 21 4.51 -17.55 3.54
C LEU A 21 5.79 -17.64 4.40
N ASP A 22 6.91 -17.99 3.78
CA ASP A 22 8.16 -18.29 4.47
C ASP A 22 8.97 -17.03 4.79
N ASP A 23 8.90 -16.00 3.94
CA ASP A 23 9.71 -14.79 4.09
C ASP A 23 8.83 -13.57 4.42
N PHE A 24 7.96 -13.16 3.50
CA PHE A 24 7.33 -11.84 3.56
C PHE A 24 6.20 -11.77 4.60
N TRP A 25 5.38 -12.81 4.70
CA TRP A 25 4.27 -12.92 5.64
C TRP A 25 4.65 -13.62 6.93
N ARG A 26 5.84 -14.22 7.00
CA ARG A 26 6.30 -14.98 8.17
C ARG A 26 6.15 -14.21 9.49
N PRO A 27 6.56 -12.94 9.61
CA PRO A 27 6.37 -12.19 10.85
C PRO A 27 4.88 -12.01 11.20
N MET A 28 4.00 -11.86 10.22
CA MET A 28 2.56 -11.73 10.47
C MET A 28 1.94 -13.05 10.91
N ILE A 29 2.38 -14.16 10.30
CA ILE A 29 1.92 -15.52 10.62
C ILE A 29 2.37 -15.92 12.03
N ASP A 30 3.63 -15.67 12.37
CA ASP A 30 4.19 -15.93 13.70
C ASP A 30 3.45 -15.11 14.79
N ASN A 31 2.84 -13.97 14.41
CA ASN A 31 1.98 -13.15 15.28
C ASN A 31 0.48 -13.46 15.16
N GLY A 32 0.11 -14.64 14.64
CA GLY A 32 -1.27 -15.16 14.66
C GLY A 32 -2.15 -14.79 13.46
N SER A 33 -1.58 -14.18 12.42
CA SER A 33 -2.23 -14.07 11.11
C SER A 33 -2.27 -15.43 10.43
N PHE A 34 -3.18 -15.61 9.47
CA PHE A 34 -3.22 -16.82 8.65
C PHE A 34 -3.47 -16.44 7.19
N ALA A 35 -2.93 -17.26 6.29
CA ALA A 35 -3.13 -17.14 4.85
C ALA A 35 -3.74 -18.43 4.32
N THR A 36 -4.66 -18.33 3.37
CA THR A 36 -5.27 -19.51 2.74
C THR A 36 -5.71 -19.20 1.30
N GLN A 37 -5.64 -20.23 0.45
CA GLN A 37 -6.00 -20.14 -0.96
C GLN A 37 -7.52 -20.16 -1.15
N PHE A 38 -8.07 -19.09 -1.72
CA PHE A 38 -9.44 -19.09 -2.23
C PHE A 38 -9.52 -19.58 -3.67
N ARG A 39 -10.01 -20.81 -3.87
CA ARG A 39 -10.18 -21.44 -5.19
C ARG A 39 -11.60 -21.30 -5.78
N GLY A 40 -12.36 -20.30 -5.33
CA GLY A 40 -13.63 -19.92 -5.98
C GLY A 40 -14.87 -20.70 -5.54
N THR A 41 -14.78 -21.57 -4.53
CA THR A 41 -15.94 -22.32 -4.01
C THR A 41 -16.53 -21.66 -2.77
N SER A 42 -17.86 -21.61 -2.70
CA SER A 42 -18.66 -21.09 -1.58
C SER A 42 -18.13 -21.57 -0.21
N ASP A 43 -17.91 -22.87 -0.07
CA ASP A 43 -17.59 -23.50 1.22
C ASP A 43 -16.23 -23.06 1.75
N LYS A 44 -15.27 -22.79 0.85
CA LYS A 44 -13.96 -22.26 1.22
C LYS A 44 -14.01 -20.77 1.61
N ALA A 45 -14.92 -19.99 1.02
CA ALA A 45 -15.18 -18.63 1.47
C ALA A 45 -15.85 -18.61 2.86
N ALA A 46 -16.78 -19.53 3.12
CA ALA A 46 -17.40 -19.64 4.43
C ALA A 46 -16.38 -20.02 5.52
N ALA A 47 -15.49 -20.98 5.25
CA ALA A 47 -14.43 -21.38 6.19
C ALA A 47 -13.51 -20.21 6.58
N LEU A 48 -13.17 -19.35 5.61
CA LEU A 48 -12.43 -18.10 5.83
C LEU A 48 -13.15 -17.17 6.82
N VAL A 49 -14.47 -17.02 6.66
CA VAL A 49 -15.29 -16.16 7.53
C VAL A 49 -15.41 -16.76 8.93
N TYR A 50 -15.61 -18.07 9.07
CA TYR A 50 -15.69 -18.73 10.37
C TYR A 50 -14.40 -18.57 11.19
N HIS A 51 -13.23 -18.72 10.56
CA HIS A 51 -11.94 -18.48 11.23
C HIS A 51 -11.75 -17.03 11.71
N LEU A 52 -12.42 -16.06 11.07
CA LEU A 52 -12.39 -14.67 11.48
C LEU A 52 -13.45 -14.36 12.56
N ALA A 53 -14.59 -15.05 12.53
CA ALA A 53 -15.71 -14.84 13.46
C ALA A 53 -15.35 -15.22 14.90
N GLU A 54 -14.47 -16.20 15.09
CA GLU A 54 -13.98 -16.63 16.41
C GLU A 54 -12.90 -15.69 16.99
N LYS A 55 -12.32 -14.82 16.18
CA LYS A 55 -11.26 -13.90 16.62
C LYS A 55 -11.87 -12.62 17.19
N GLN A 56 -11.28 -12.14 18.29
CA GLN A 56 -11.64 -10.85 18.85
C GLN A 56 -11.39 -9.74 17.83
N SER A 57 -12.32 -8.78 17.76
CA SER A 57 -12.15 -7.61 16.92
C SER A 57 -10.98 -6.77 17.45
N VAL A 58 -9.95 -6.61 16.64
CA VAL A 58 -8.82 -5.72 16.92
C VAL A 58 -8.93 -4.54 15.97
N VAL A 59 -9.06 -3.33 16.53
CA VAL A 59 -8.91 -2.10 15.77
C VAL A 59 -7.42 -1.85 15.59
N LEU A 60 -6.95 -1.73 14.35
CA LEU A 60 -5.56 -1.42 14.11
C LEU A 60 -5.29 0.02 14.53
N ARG A 61 -4.14 0.27 15.16
CA ARG A 61 -3.73 1.62 15.55
C ARG A 61 -3.74 2.61 14.38
N VAL A 62 -3.39 2.17 13.17
CA VAL A 62 -3.48 3.02 11.96
C VAL A 62 -4.92 3.42 11.63
N GLN A 63 -5.90 2.56 11.92
CA GLN A 63 -7.32 2.85 11.71
C GLN A 63 -7.82 3.85 12.75
N GLU A 64 -7.45 3.66 14.03
CA GLU A 64 -7.74 4.63 15.10
C GLU A 64 -7.12 6.00 14.80
N GLU A 65 -5.84 6.03 14.42
CA GLU A 65 -5.11 7.25 14.09
C GLU A 65 -5.71 7.97 12.87
N ALA A 66 -6.07 7.23 11.82
CA ALA A 66 -6.64 7.82 10.62
C ALA A 66 -8.11 8.25 10.78
N TYR A 67 -8.90 7.52 11.57
CA TYR A 67 -10.34 7.74 11.70
C TYR A 67 -10.71 8.60 12.90
N GLU A 68 -10.26 8.23 14.10
CA GLU A 68 -10.62 8.90 15.36
C GLU A 68 -9.75 10.13 15.60
N GLN A 69 -8.45 10.01 15.33
CA GLN A 69 -7.47 11.08 15.58
C GLN A 69 -7.24 11.99 14.37
N GLU A 70 -7.91 11.69 13.24
CA GLU A 70 -7.85 12.45 11.99
C GLU A 70 -6.44 12.71 11.45
N LYS A 71 -5.48 11.81 11.74
CA LYS A 71 -4.10 11.92 11.26
C LYS A 71 -4.04 11.69 9.76
N ALA A 72 -3.19 12.45 9.07
CA ALA A 72 -2.78 12.09 7.70
C ALA A 72 -2.02 10.77 7.74
N VAL A 73 -1.93 10.05 6.62
CA VAL A 73 -1.18 8.78 6.57
C VAL A 73 0.26 8.99 7.05
N VAL A 74 0.91 10.08 6.63
CA VAL A 74 2.27 10.46 7.08
C VAL A 74 2.40 10.73 8.58
N ASP A 75 1.29 11.11 9.23
CA ASP A 75 1.24 11.45 10.66
C ASP A 75 0.86 10.24 11.53
N THR A 76 0.47 9.11 10.93
CA THR A 76 0.22 7.85 11.64
C THR A 76 1.53 7.24 12.11
N SER A 77 1.47 6.38 13.14
CA SER A 77 2.66 5.69 13.64
C SER A 77 3.27 4.76 12.59
N ALA A 78 2.44 4.18 11.72
CA ALA A 78 2.90 3.39 10.58
C ALA A 78 3.55 4.27 9.51
N GLY A 79 2.98 5.44 9.24
CA GLY A 79 3.49 6.38 8.24
C GLY A 79 4.69 7.20 8.70
N ALA A 80 4.90 7.39 10.00
CA ALA A 80 6.01 8.18 10.54
C ALA A 80 7.37 7.60 10.14
N ASN A 81 7.53 6.27 10.20
CA ASN A 81 8.75 5.59 9.75
C ASN A 81 8.97 5.76 8.25
N LEU A 82 7.90 5.64 7.45
CA LEU A 82 7.99 5.86 6.01
C LEU A 82 8.34 7.31 5.68
N ASN A 83 7.70 8.28 6.37
CA ASN A 83 7.95 9.70 6.19
C ASN A 83 9.40 10.06 6.51
N HIS A 84 9.96 9.51 7.59
CA HIS A 84 11.37 9.67 7.92
C HIS A 84 12.29 9.18 6.78
N SER A 85 12.09 7.96 6.29
CA SER A 85 12.89 7.42 5.18
C SER A 85 12.74 8.25 3.89
N LEU A 86 11.53 8.75 3.59
CA LEU A 86 11.30 9.62 2.43
C LEU A 86 12.02 10.97 2.57
N GLN A 87 12.07 11.54 3.77
CA GLN A 87 12.83 12.77 4.05
C GLN A 87 14.34 12.55 3.90
N GLU A 88 14.86 11.42 4.38
CA GLU A 88 16.28 11.06 4.19
C GLU A 88 16.65 10.91 2.71
N ASP A 89 15.79 10.25 1.94
CA ASP A 89 15.95 10.11 0.49
C ASP A 89 15.90 11.48 -0.21
N GLU A 90 14.95 12.34 0.15
CA GLU A 90 14.84 13.69 -0.40
C GLU A 90 16.13 14.48 -0.17
N GLU A 91 16.67 14.46 1.06
CA GLU A 91 17.92 15.14 1.39
C GLU A 91 19.13 14.57 0.63
N LYS A 92 19.17 13.24 0.46
CA LYS A 92 20.20 12.57 -0.34
C LYS A 92 20.15 13.00 -1.81
N TYR A 93 18.96 13.06 -2.41
CA TYR A 93 18.79 13.52 -3.79
C TYR A 93 19.10 15.00 -3.96
N LYS A 94 18.69 15.87 -3.01
CA LYS A 94 19.06 17.29 -2.98
C LYS A 94 20.58 17.49 -2.89
N LYS A 95 21.28 16.72 -2.05
CA LYS A 95 22.75 16.75 -1.97
C LYS A 95 23.38 16.35 -3.30
N ARG A 96 22.89 15.28 -3.94
CA ARG A 96 23.37 14.83 -5.24
C ARG A 96 23.13 15.86 -6.34
N LEU A 97 21.99 16.51 -6.35
CA LEU A 97 21.69 17.61 -7.28
C LEU A 97 22.71 18.74 -7.14
N ARG A 98 22.97 19.22 -5.92
CA ARG A 98 23.98 20.26 -5.65
C ARG A 98 25.39 19.85 -6.09
N GLU A 99 25.74 18.58 -5.98
CA GLU A 99 27.02 18.06 -6.49
C GLU A 99 27.09 18.08 -8.01
N LEU A 100 26.03 17.62 -8.68
CA LEU A 100 25.95 17.61 -10.13
C LEU A 100 25.97 19.03 -10.71
N GLU A 101 25.29 19.99 -10.10
CA GLU A 101 25.35 21.41 -10.50
C GLU A 101 26.76 21.99 -10.38
N ARG A 102 27.48 21.66 -9.29
CA ARG A 102 28.90 22.04 -9.14
C ARG A 102 29.77 21.37 -10.20
N ARG A 103 29.50 20.10 -10.53
CA ARG A 103 30.19 19.38 -11.61
C ARG A 103 29.93 20.06 -12.96
N LEU A 104 28.68 20.44 -13.25
CA LEU A 104 28.30 21.12 -14.48
C LEU A 104 29.03 22.46 -14.63
N ARG A 105 29.08 23.28 -13.56
CA ARG A 105 29.82 24.56 -13.54
C ARG A 105 31.29 24.37 -13.96
N ARG A 106 31.98 23.39 -13.37
CA ARG A 106 33.37 23.05 -13.76
C ARG A 106 33.50 22.62 -15.22
N GLN A 107 32.55 21.83 -15.74
CA GLN A 107 32.59 21.41 -17.15
C GLN A 107 32.28 22.55 -18.13
N VAL A 108 31.51 23.56 -17.69
CA VAL A 108 31.29 24.80 -18.45
C VAL A 108 32.58 25.61 -18.56
N GLU A 109 33.29 25.78 -17.44
CA GLU A 109 34.59 26.46 -17.41
C GLU A 109 35.64 25.77 -18.28
N LEU A 110 35.66 24.43 -18.30
CA LEU A 110 36.58 23.63 -19.11
C LEU A 110 36.19 23.54 -20.60
N GLY A 111 35.00 24.03 -20.99
CA GLY A 111 34.54 24.00 -22.39
C GLY A 111 34.16 22.61 -22.93
N ASP A 112 34.10 21.58 -22.09
CA ASP A 112 33.81 20.20 -22.50
C ASP A 112 32.30 19.97 -22.70
N LYS A 113 31.84 20.18 -23.94
CA LYS A 113 30.43 20.08 -24.31
C LYS A 113 29.83 18.69 -24.12
N GLU A 114 30.61 17.62 -24.32
CA GLU A 114 30.09 16.26 -24.20
C GLU A 114 29.87 15.90 -22.73
N ARG A 115 30.83 16.25 -21.86
CA ARG A 115 30.65 16.06 -20.41
C ARG A 115 29.52 16.93 -19.88
N GLN A 116 29.38 18.18 -20.32
CA GLN A 116 28.23 19.02 -19.96
C GLN A 116 26.89 18.35 -20.29
N ARG A 117 26.78 17.73 -21.47
CA ARG A 117 25.56 17.02 -21.89
C ARG A 117 25.25 15.84 -20.97
N ILE A 118 26.24 15.06 -20.58
CA ILE A 118 26.09 13.94 -19.65
C ILE A 118 25.61 14.45 -18.27
N VAL A 119 26.27 15.47 -17.71
CA VAL A 119 25.87 16.02 -16.40
C VAL A 119 24.45 16.59 -16.44
N ARG A 120 24.06 17.28 -17.52
CA ARG A 120 22.69 17.80 -17.68
C ARG A 120 21.63 16.70 -17.70
N ARG A 121 21.91 15.56 -18.33
CA ARG A 121 20.99 14.40 -18.31
C ARG A 121 20.84 13.82 -16.91
N GLU A 122 21.95 13.70 -16.17
CA GLU A 122 21.91 13.23 -14.79
C GLU A 122 21.12 14.18 -13.87
N ILE A 123 21.29 15.50 -14.04
CA ILE A 123 20.51 16.52 -13.32
C ILE A 123 19.02 16.34 -13.61
N ALA A 124 18.62 16.27 -14.88
CA ALA A 124 17.21 16.10 -15.26
C ALA A 124 16.60 14.80 -14.69
N ALA A 125 17.39 13.71 -14.62
CA ALA A 125 16.95 12.47 -14.02
C ALA A 125 16.71 12.62 -12.50
N VAL A 126 17.62 13.28 -11.78
CA VAL A 126 17.48 13.53 -10.33
C VAL A 126 16.32 14.47 -10.04
N GLU A 127 16.12 15.52 -10.84
CA GLU A 127 14.97 16.43 -10.73
C GLU A 127 13.65 15.69 -10.94
N ALA A 128 13.58 14.77 -11.92
CA ALA A 128 12.38 13.96 -12.14
C ALA A 128 12.06 13.05 -10.94
N VAL A 129 13.08 12.49 -10.30
CA VAL A 129 12.91 11.69 -9.06
C VAL A 129 12.40 12.57 -7.93
N LEU A 130 13.03 13.72 -7.68
CA LEU A 130 12.60 14.66 -6.64
C LEU A 130 11.15 15.13 -6.85
N LYS A 131 10.76 15.40 -8.11
CA LYS A 131 9.37 15.76 -8.44
C LYS A 131 8.38 14.64 -8.10
N ARG A 132 8.69 13.39 -8.45
CA ARG A 132 7.84 12.23 -8.11
C ARG A 132 7.74 12.01 -6.61
N LEU A 133 8.84 12.22 -5.88
CA LEU A 133 8.89 12.12 -4.43
C LEU A 133 7.99 13.18 -3.78
N SER A 134 8.10 14.44 -4.22
CA SER A 134 7.23 15.54 -3.77
C SER A 134 5.76 15.24 -4.03
N MET A 135 5.40 14.80 -5.23
CA MET A 135 4.01 14.46 -5.56
C MET A 135 3.47 13.31 -4.70
N SER A 136 4.33 12.35 -4.35
CA SER A 136 3.96 11.21 -3.50
C SER A 136 3.77 11.65 -2.05
N LEU A 137 4.64 12.53 -1.53
CA LEU A 137 4.50 13.15 -0.21
C LEU A 137 3.22 14.00 -0.12
N ASP A 138 2.93 14.81 -1.13
CA ASP A 138 1.69 15.60 -1.19
C ASP A 138 0.44 14.71 -1.16
N HIS A 139 0.46 13.59 -1.88
CA HIS A 139 -0.65 12.63 -1.87
C HIS A 139 -0.83 11.94 -0.50
N LEU A 140 0.27 11.67 0.22
CA LEU A 140 0.23 11.09 1.56
C LEU A 140 -0.15 12.12 2.63
N ALA A 141 0.15 13.39 2.40
CA ALA A 141 -0.18 14.53 3.25
C ALA A 141 -1.61 15.06 3.02
N ASP A 142 -2.27 14.72 1.91
CA ASP A 142 -3.63 15.15 1.64
C ASP A 142 -4.65 14.56 2.64
N ARG A 143 -4.94 15.38 3.65
CA ARG A 143 -5.93 15.14 4.70
C ARG A 143 -7.37 15.13 4.16
N GLN A 144 -7.69 15.87 3.11
CA GLN A 144 -9.07 15.98 2.62
C GLN A 144 -9.46 14.79 1.73
N GLY A 145 -8.57 14.36 0.83
CA GLY A 145 -8.80 13.18 -0.01
C GLY A 145 -8.96 11.91 0.81
N SER A 146 -8.14 11.71 1.85
CA SER A 146 -8.22 10.55 2.74
C SER A 146 -9.51 10.56 3.57
N ARG A 147 -9.91 11.70 4.14
CA ARG A 147 -11.20 11.84 4.86
C ARG A 147 -12.43 11.66 3.96
N ALA A 148 -12.43 12.21 2.76
CA ALA A 148 -13.54 12.07 1.82
C ALA A 148 -13.66 10.64 1.28
N ARG A 149 -12.53 9.97 0.98
CA ARG A 149 -12.50 8.57 0.54
C ARG A 149 -12.99 7.63 1.63
N ILE A 150 -12.42 7.73 2.84
CA ILE A 150 -12.82 6.89 3.97
C ILE A 150 -14.30 7.11 4.30
N ARG A 151 -14.76 8.36 4.45
CA ARG A 151 -16.18 8.64 4.77
C ARG A 151 -17.15 8.26 3.66
N ARG A 152 -16.83 8.52 2.39
CA ARG A 152 -17.66 8.12 1.24
C ARG A 152 -17.80 6.60 1.20
N TRP A 153 -16.69 5.90 1.37
CA TRP A 153 -16.65 4.45 1.33
C TRP A 153 -17.38 3.82 2.52
N TYR A 154 -17.22 4.34 3.75
CA TYR A 154 -18.03 3.93 4.89
C TYR A 154 -19.52 4.14 4.65
N ARG A 155 -19.93 5.30 4.11
CA ARG A 155 -21.34 5.63 3.88
C ARG A 155 -21.99 4.77 2.80
N GLU A 156 -21.29 4.50 1.71
CA GLU A 156 -21.75 3.60 0.63
C GLU A 156 -21.81 2.13 1.07
N THR A 157 -20.92 1.73 1.98
CA THR A 157 -20.84 0.34 2.47
C THR A 157 -21.80 0.10 3.63
N SER A 158 -21.97 1.05 4.56
CA SER A 158 -22.90 0.94 5.71
C SER A 158 -24.35 0.83 5.26
N VAL A 159 -24.72 1.46 4.13
CA VAL A 159 -26.05 1.31 3.50
C VAL A 159 -26.29 -0.11 2.99
N LYS A 160 -25.23 -0.86 2.63
CA LYS A 160 -25.33 -2.26 2.18
C LYS A 160 -25.22 -3.29 3.32
N ILE A 161 -24.70 -2.88 4.48
CA ILE A 161 -24.41 -3.77 5.63
C ILE A 161 -25.61 -3.95 6.56
N GLN A 162 -26.63 -3.08 6.50
CA GLN A 162 -27.85 -3.27 7.29
C GLN A 162 -28.61 -4.57 6.93
N GLU A 163 -28.29 -5.19 5.78
CA GLU A 163 -28.83 -6.50 5.37
C GLU A 163 -27.93 -7.71 5.74
N ASN A 164 -26.62 -7.55 6.00
CA ASN A 164 -25.70 -8.69 6.11
C ASN A 164 -24.61 -8.41 7.17
N GLY A 165 -24.78 -8.95 8.38
CA GLY A 165 -24.03 -8.61 9.60
C GLY A 165 -22.54 -8.98 9.66
N VAL A 166 -21.72 -8.57 8.69
CA VAL A 166 -20.25 -8.68 8.74
C VAL A 166 -19.65 -7.31 9.12
N GLY A 167 -18.80 -7.30 10.15
CA GLY A 167 -18.42 -6.11 10.92
C GLY A 167 -17.62 -5.02 10.20
N MET A 168 -17.85 -3.77 10.62
CA MET A 168 -17.25 -2.54 10.09
C MET A 168 -15.71 -2.47 10.10
N ALA A 169 -15.03 -3.26 10.93
CA ALA A 169 -13.58 -3.21 11.11
C ALA A 169 -12.77 -3.81 9.92
N PHE A 170 -13.23 -4.91 9.32
CA PHE A 170 -12.59 -5.55 8.16
C PHE A 170 -12.56 -4.63 6.95
N MET A 171 -13.59 -3.80 6.85
CA MET A 171 -13.82 -2.92 5.73
C MET A 171 -12.87 -1.68 5.80
N ALA A 172 -12.61 -1.14 6.99
CA ALA A 172 -11.63 -0.05 7.18
C ALA A 172 -10.24 -0.35 6.58
N LEU A 173 -9.80 -1.60 6.72
CA LEU A 173 -8.52 -2.11 6.21
C LEU A 173 -8.47 -2.08 4.67
N ALA A 174 -9.56 -2.48 3.99
CA ALA A 174 -9.65 -2.48 2.54
C ALA A 174 -9.50 -1.06 1.93
N ALA A 175 -10.07 -0.04 2.59
CA ALA A 175 -9.97 1.34 2.16
C ALA A 175 -8.57 1.95 2.36
N VAL A 176 -7.85 1.54 3.41
CA VAL A 176 -6.48 2.01 3.69
C VAL A 176 -5.45 1.32 2.78
N PHE A 177 -5.62 0.02 2.51
CA PHE A 177 -4.65 -0.78 1.76
C PHE A 177 -5.02 -1.03 0.30
N ASN A 178 -6.09 -0.40 -0.21
CA ASN A 178 -6.56 -0.55 -1.58
C ASN A 178 -6.87 -2.02 -1.97
N ILE A 179 -7.33 -2.81 -0.98
CA ILE A 179 -7.67 -4.22 -1.17
C ILE A 179 -9.13 -4.30 -1.61
N THR A 180 -9.40 -4.90 -2.78
CA THR A 180 -10.77 -5.10 -3.27
C THR A 180 -11.38 -6.32 -2.59
N VAL A 181 -12.36 -6.13 -1.69
CA VAL A 181 -13.13 -7.22 -1.10
C VAL A 181 -14.43 -7.38 -1.89
N SER A 182 -14.56 -8.47 -2.65
CA SER A 182 -15.82 -8.87 -3.28
C SER A 182 -16.59 -9.79 -2.33
N VAL A 183 -17.66 -9.28 -1.72
CA VAL A 183 -18.60 -10.11 -0.96
C VAL A 183 -19.48 -10.87 -1.97
N VAL A 184 -19.26 -12.18 -2.09
CA VAL A 184 -20.11 -13.06 -2.93
C VAL A 184 -21.34 -13.45 -2.10
N ARG A 185 -22.53 -13.11 -2.61
CA ARG A 185 -23.82 -13.53 -2.05
C ARG A 185 -23.97 -15.05 -2.20
N LEU A 186 -24.05 -15.76 -1.08
CA LEU A 186 -24.67 -17.08 -1.02
C LEU A 186 -26.15 -16.88 -0.75
N VAL A 187 -26.95 -16.78 -1.82
CA VAL A 187 -28.40 -17.00 -1.72
C VAL A 187 -28.60 -18.50 -1.86
N GLY A 188 -28.67 -19.20 -0.73
CA GLY A 188 -29.19 -20.55 -0.62
C GLY A 188 -30.36 -20.51 0.35
N GLY A 189 -31.52 -20.10 -0.16
CA GLY A 189 -32.81 -20.31 0.50
C GLY A 189 -33.40 -21.63 0.02
N VAL A 190 -33.88 -22.41 0.98
CA VAL A 190 -34.59 -23.70 0.89
C VAL A 190 -35.74 -23.67 -0.12
#